data_AF-A0A7W3NDP2-F1
#
_entry.id   AF-A0A7W3NDP2-F1
#
_cell.length_a   1.000
_cell.length_b   1.000
_cell.length_c   1.000
_cell.angle_alpha   90.00
_cell.angle_beta   90.00
_cell.angle_gamma   90.00
#
_symmetry.space_group_name_H-M   'P 1'
#
loop_
_entity.id
_entity.type
_entity.pdbx_description
1 polymer ?
#
loop_
_entity_poly.entity_id
_entity_poly.type
_entity_poly.pdbx_seq_one_letter_code
_entity_poly.pdbx_strand_id
1 'polypeptide(L)' 'MDNQYVAEWGTLALTNAGLAQGKNRTGLNWFLLSLALGPLATFILLLVEKR' A
#
# COMPACT_ATOMS: atom_id res chain seq x y z
N MET A 1 -17.66 -10.89 8.87
CA MET A 1 -16.54 -10.07 8.36
C MET A 1 -17.00 -8.64 8.48
N ASP A 2 -16.60 -7.96 9.54
CA ASP A 2 -17.02 -6.60 9.84
C ASP A 2 -16.56 -5.64 8.73
N ASN A 3 -17.50 -4.91 8.14
CA ASN A 3 -17.28 -4.04 6.98
C ASN A 3 -16.17 -2.98 7.22
N GLN A 4 -15.87 -2.70 8.49
CA GLN A 4 -14.77 -1.87 8.95
C GLN A 4 -13.41 -2.40 8.50
N TYR A 5 -13.19 -3.72 8.54
CA TYR A 5 -11.91 -4.31 8.17
C TYR A 5 -11.61 -4.13 6.68
N VAL A 6 -12.62 -4.26 5.82
CA VAL A 6 -12.48 -4.03 4.37
C VAL A 6 -12.24 -2.56 4.07
N ALA A 7 -12.92 -1.65 4.79
CA ALA A 7 -12.70 -0.22 4.67
C ALA A 7 -11.29 0.19 5.11
N GLU A 8 -10.83 -0.27 6.27
CA GLU A 8 -9.49 -0.02 6.82
C GLU A 8 -8.39 -0.56 5.90
N TRP A 9 -8.58 -1.76 5.35
CA TRP A 9 -7.64 -2.36 4.40
C TRP A 9 -7.58 -1.56 3.09
N GLY A 10 -8.72 -1.12 2.56
CA GLY A 10 -8.80 -0.26 1.38
C GLY A 10 -8.15 1.10 1.59
N THR A 11 -8.39 1.73 2.76
CA THR A 11 -7.73 2.98 3.15
C THR A 11 -6.22 2.80 3.25
N LEU A 12 -5.73 1.73 3.89
CA LEU A 12 -4.30 1.43 4.00
C LEU A 12 -3.66 1.25 2.61
N ALA A 13 -4.34 0.54 1.70
CA ALA A 13 -3.87 0.37 0.33
C ALA A 13 -3.76 1.70 -0.44
N LEU A 14 -4.73 2.61 -0.28
CA LEU A 14 -4.69 3.95 -0.86
C LEU A 14 -3.54 4.79 -0.28
N THR A 15 -3.33 4.75 1.04
CA THR A 15 -2.22 5.46 1.70
C THR A 15 -0.86 4.96 1.18
N ASN A 16 -0.66 3.64 1.07
CA ASN A 16 0.57 3.07 0.53
C ASN A 16 0.79 3.45 -0.95
N ALA A 17 -0.29 3.55 -1.74
CA ALA A 17 -0.22 4.00 -3.12
C ALA A 17 0.28 5.45 -3.24
N GLY A 18 -0.24 6.36 -2.40
CA GLY A 18 0.21 7.75 -2.33
C GLY A 18 1.66 7.87 -1.84
N LEU A 19 2.04 7.09 -0.83
CA LEU A 19 3.41 7.06 -0.31
C LEU A 19 4.40 6.55 -1.36
N ALA A 20 3.99 5.57 -2.18
CA ALA A 20 4.77 5.10 -3.31
C ALA A 20 4.91 6.16 -4.42
N GLN A 21 3.85 6.90 -4.75
CA GLN A 21 3.93 8.01 -5.71
C GLN A 21 4.90 9.10 -5.25
N GLY A 22 4.87 9.46 -3.96
CA GLY A 22 5.83 10.40 -3.36
C GLY A 22 7.29 9.94 -3.48
N LYS A 23 7.53 8.63 -3.51
CA LYS A 23 8.84 8.01 -3.78
C LYS A 23 9.14 7.79 -5.27
N ASN A 24 8.43 8.48 -6.19
CA ASN A 24 8.55 8.30 -7.64
C ASN A 24 8.30 6.84 -8.10
N ARG A 25 7.44 6.07 -7.41
CA ARG A 25 7.05 4.71 -7.81
C ARG A 25 5.63 4.68 -8.36
N THR A 26 5.27 3.59 -9.05
CA THR A 26 3.93 3.41 -9.61
C THR A 26 2.90 3.18 -8.50
N GLY A 27 2.14 4.21 -8.15
CA GLY A 27 1.13 4.12 -7.09
C GLY A 27 0.12 3.00 -7.28
N LEU A 28 -0.31 2.74 -8.53
CA LEU A 28 -1.27 1.67 -8.82
C LEU A 28 -0.72 0.26 -8.53
N ASN A 29 0.55 0.00 -8.84
CA ASN A 29 1.17 -1.29 -8.49
C ASN A 29 1.23 -1.46 -6.97
N TRP A 30 1.57 -0.40 -6.25
CA TRP A 30 1.64 -0.44 -4.78
C TRP A 30 0.27 -0.48 -4.11
N PHE A 31 -0.76 0.08 -4.74
CA PHE A 31 -2.16 -0.08 -4.33
C PHE A 31 -2.58 -1.55 -4.40
N LEU A 32 -2.41 -2.19 -5.57
CA LEU A 32 -2.78 -3.59 -5.77
C LEU A 32 -1.95 -4.54 -4.88
N LEU A 33 -0.67 -4.25 -4.73
CA LEU A 33 0.23 -5.00 -3.85
C LEU A 33 -0.19 -4.86 -2.38
N SER A 34 -0.65 -3.68 -1.96
CA SER A 34 -1.21 -3.47 -0.61
C SER A 34 -2.59 -4.09 -0.43
N LEU A 35 -3.40 -4.20 -1.49
CA LEU A 35 -4.67 -4.90 -1.41
C LEU A 35 -4.45 -6.40 -1.15
N ALA A 36 -3.40 -6.99 -1.72
CA ALA A 36 -3.03 -8.39 -1.50
C ALA A 36 -2.27 -8.64 -0.18
N LEU A 37 -1.29 -7.79 0.14
CA LEU A 37 -0.37 -8.00 1.27
C LEU A 37 -0.74 -7.20 2.53
N GLY A 38 -1.67 -6.25 2.42
CA GLY A 38 -2.11 -5.40 3.51
C GLY A 38 -0.95 -4.57 4.10
N PRO A 39 -0.82 -4.51 5.44
CA PRO A 39 0.25 -3.79 6.13
C PRO A 39 1.67 -4.22 5.72
N LEU A 40 1.87 -5.47 5.27
CA LEU A 40 3.18 -5.95 4.83
C LEU A 40 3.71 -5.16 3.64
N ALA A 41 2.84 -4.65 2.77
CA ALA A 41 3.23 -3.79 1.67
C ALA A 41 3.93 -2.51 2.13
N THR A 42 3.57 -1.97 3.30
CA THR A 42 4.21 -0.78 3.87
C THR A 42 5.66 -1.08 4.25
N PHE A 43 5.93 -2.24 4.85
CA PHE A 43 7.29 -2.66 5.18
C PHE A 43 8.14 -2.86 3.92
N ILE A 44 7.59 -3.48 2.88
CA ILE A 44 8.28 -3.64 1.60
C ILE A 44 8.54 -2.26 0.99
N LEU A 45 7.58 -1.33 1.05
CA LEU A 45 7.74 0.02 0.52
C LEU A 45 8.83 0.82 1.26
N LEU A 46 8.95 0.62 2.57
CA LEU A 46 9.99 1.21 3.41
C LEU A 46 11.37 0.62 3.11
N LEU A 47 11.51 -0.70 3.12
CA LEU A 47 12.79 -1.41 3.03
C LEU A 47 13.33 -1.50 1.59
N VAL A 48 12.45 -1.61 0.60
CA VAL A 48 12.88 -1.55 -0.79
C VAL A 48 13.25 -0.11 -1.06
N GLU A 49 14.53 0.16 -1.24
CA GLU A 49 15.06 1.45 -1.65
C GLU A 49 15.06 1.54 -3.18
N LYS A 50 14.76 2.72 -3.71
CA LYS A 50 14.79 2.91 -5.17
C LYS A 50 16.24 3.25 -5.49
N ARG A 51 16.98 2.29 -6.06
CA ARG A 51 18.31 2.55 -6.60
C ARG A 51 18.25 3.54 -7.74
#